data_AF-A0A6B3F4Z2-F1
#
_entry.id   AF-A0A6B3F4Z2-F1
#
_cell.length_a   1.000
_cell.length_b   1.000
_cell.length_c   1.000
_cell.angle_alpha   90.00
_cell.angle_beta   90.00
_cell.angle_gamma   90.00
#
_symmetry.space_group_name_H-M   'P 1'
#
loop_
_entity.id
_entity.type
_entity.pdbx_description
1 polymer ?
#
loop_
_entity_poly.entity_id
_entity_poly.type
_entity_poly.pdbx_seq_one_letter_code
_entity_poly.pdbx_strand_id
1 'polypeptide(L)' 'MPQSTLSRSLARLEEDLGVALFARRGRTLALTPAGRTFLAGVERALGEVERAADEVRADADPAAGKVAFGFL' A
#
# COMPACT_ATOMS: atom_id res chain seq x y z
N MET A 1 15.51 -7.55 -5.27
CA MET A 1 15.50 -6.52 -6.33
C MET A 1 16.75 -5.66 -6.22
N PRO A 2 17.38 -5.22 -7.32
CA PRO A 2 18.56 -4.37 -7.25
C PRO A 2 18.19 -2.96 -6.74
N GLN A 3 19.03 -2.37 -5.87
CA GLN A 3 18.84 -1.05 -5.25
C GLN A 3 18.56 0.07 -6.26
N SER A 4 19.08 -0.05 -7.49
CA SER A 4 18.87 0.93 -8.55
C SER A 4 17.45 0.94 -9.12
N THR A 5 16.72 -0.18 -9.08
CA THR A 5 15.33 -0.25 -9.57
C THR A 5 14.37 0.41 -8.60
N LEU A 6 14.52 0.16 -7.29
CA LEU A 6 13.69 0.79 -6.27
C LEU A 6 13.86 2.32 -6.28
N SER A 7 15.10 2.81 -6.37
CA SER A 7 15.36 4.25 -6.42
C SER A 7 14.73 4.91 -7.64
N ARG A 8 14.70 4.25 -8.81
CA ARG A 8 14.03 4.76 -10.01
C ARG A 8 12.51 4.79 -9.86
N SER A 9 11.93 3.75 -9.27
CA SER A 9 10.48 3.71 -9.02
C SER A 9 10.05 4.81 -8.05
N LEU A 10 10.84 5.07 -7.00
CA LEU A 10 10.58 6.17 -6.07
C LEU A 10 10.70 7.54 -6.75
N ALA A 11 11.74 7.75 -7.55
CA ALA A 11 11.92 9.01 -8.28
C ALA A 11 10.75 9.29 -9.25
N ARG A 12 10.29 8.26 -9.98
CA ARG A 12 9.13 8.38 -10.86
C ARG A 12 7.85 8.72 -10.09
N LEU A 13 7.64 8.10 -8.93
CA LEU A 13 6.50 8.42 -8.07
C LEU A 13 6.55 9.88 -7.59
N GLU A 14 7.71 10.37 -7.18
CA GLU A 14 7.89 11.76 -6.77
C GLU A 14 7.67 12.74 -7.94
N GLU A 15 8.06 12.36 -9.17
CA GLU A 15 7.81 13.11 -10.39
C GLU A 15 6.30 13.17 -10.72
N ASP A 16 5.62 12.02 -10.69
CA ASP A 16 4.17 11.92 -10.96
C ASP A 16 3.35 12.73 -9.95
N LEU A 17 3.81 12.82 -8.69
CA LEU A 17 3.17 13.59 -7.63
C LEU A 17 3.63 15.07 -7.58
N GLY A 18 4.70 15.42 -8.30
CA GLY A 18 5.32 16.75 -8.27
C GLY A 18 5.88 17.16 -6.90
N VAL A 19 6.10 16.22 -5.98
CA VAL A 19 6.58 16.49 -4.62
C VAL A 19 7.53 15.40 -4.13
N ALA A 20 8.60 15.80 -3.45
CA ALA A 20 9.54 14.87 -2.82
C ALA A 20 8.90 14.20 -1.60
N LEU A 21 8.86 12.87 -1.61
CA LEU A 21 8.40 12.02 -0.50
C LEU A 21 9.56 11.59 0.40
N PHE A 22 10.78 11.54 -0.13
CA PHE A 22 12.00 11.16 0.57
C PHE A 22 13.04 12.30 0.56
N ALA A 23 13.77 12.41 1.66
CA ALA A 23 14.89 13.33 1.79
C ALA A 23 16.11 12.57 2.31
N ARG A 24 17.28 12.91 1.77
CA ARG A 24 18.55 12.35 2.22
C ARG A 24 19.02 13.09 3.48
N ARG A 25 19.15 12.38 4.60
CA ARG A 25 19.73 12.88 5.84
C ARG A 25 21.08 12.19 6.06
N GLY A 26 22.13 12.80 5.51
CA GLY A 26 23.48 12.24 5.51
C GLY A 26 23.54 10.93 4.72
N ARG A 27 23.79 9.82 5.42
CA ARG A 27 23.86 8.46 4.84
C ARG A 27 22.51 7.72 4.88
N THR A 28 21.46 8.33 5.43
CA THR A 28 20.15 7.71 5.63
C THR A 28 19.08 8.38 4.78
N LEU A 29 18.09 7.61 4.33
CA LEU A 29 16.88 8.13 3.69
C LEU A 29 15.78 8.33 4.75
N ALA A 30 15.07 9.45 4.71
CA ALA A 30 13.97 9.72 5.63
C ALA A 30 12.76 10.28 4.88
N LEU A 31 11.55 10.02 5.37
CA LEU A 31 10.33 10.59 4.78
C LEU A 31 10.27 12.10 5.02
N THR A 32 9.81 12.83 4.01
CA THR A 32 9.37 14.22 4.14
C THR A 32 8.00 14.28 4.86
N PRO A 33 7.51 15.47 5.26
CA PRO A 33 6.13 15.61 5.73
C PRO A 33 5.11 15.10 4.70
N ALA A 34 5.29 15.41 3.41
CA ALA A 34 4.46 14.90 2.33
C ALA A 34 4.54 13.37 2.22
N GLY A 35 5.76 12.80 2.33
CA GLY A 35 5.99 11.37 2.37
C GLY A 35 5.22 10.66 3.49
N ARG A 36 5.17 11.23 4.69
CA ARG A 36 4.39 10.69 5.81
C ARG A 36 2.89 10.71 5.54
N THR A 37 2.37 11.82 5.02
CA THR A 37 0.94 11.92 4.67
C THR A 37 0.56 10.93 3.57
N PHE A 38 1.40 10.81 2.54
CA PHE A 38 1.17 9.88 1.43
C PHE A 38 1.20 8.43 1.91
N LEU A 39 2.18 8.07 2.74
CA LEU A 39 2.29 6.72 3.32
C LEU A 39 1.02 6.30 4.05
N ALA A 40 0.50 7.15 4.94
CA ALA A 40 -0.73 6.84 5.70
C ALA A 40 -1.97 6.64 4.80
N GLY A 41 -1.99 7.27 3.62
CA GLY A 41 -3.04 7.05 2.62
C GLY A 41 -2.85 5.71 1.88
N VAL A 42 -1.63 5.44 1.44
CA VAL A 42 -1.27 4.21 0.71
C VAL A 42 -1.46 2.96 1.57
N GLU A 43 -1.02 2.97 2.84
CA GLU A 43 -1.20 1.84 3.75
C GLU A 43 -2.67 1.47 3.91
N ARG A 44 -3.55 2.48 4.02
CA ARG A 44 -4.98 2.26 4.09
C ARG A 44 -5.54 1.68 2.80
N ALA A 45 -5.17 2.26 1.66
CA ALA A 45 -5.63 1.79 0.35
C ALA A 45 -5.19 0.34 0.06
N LEU A 46 -3.94 -0.01 0.39
CA LEU A 46 -3.45 -1.38 0.27
C LEU A 46 -4.22 -2.35 1.17
N GLY A 47 -4.52 -1.92 2.41
CA GLY A 47 -5.36 -2.70 3.31
C GLY A 47 -6.78 -2.93 2.78
N GLU A 48 -7.40 -1.93 2.15
CA GLU A 48 -8.71 -2.12 1.49
C GLU A 48 -8.63 -3.11 0.33
N VAL A 49 -7.58 -3.01 -0.50
CA VAL A 49 -7.37 -3.93 -1.64
C VAL A 49 -7.15 -5.35 -1.16
N GLU A 50 -6.39 -5.54 -0.09
CA GLU A 50 -6.15 -6.86 0.51
C GLU A 50 -7.44 -7.48 1.05
N ARG A 51 -8.25 -6.69 1.78
CA ARG A 51 -9.57 -7.17 2.26
C ARG A 51 -10.51 -7.55 1.12
N ALA A 52 -10.60 -6.73 0.08
CA ALA A 52 -11.42 -7.04 -1.09
C ALA A 52 -10.94 -8.32 -1.79
N ALA A 53 -9.62 -8.53 -1.88
CA ALA A 53 -9.06 -9.74 -2.45
C ALA A 53 -9.39 -10.98 -1.59
N ASP A 54 -9.37 -10.85 -0.26
CA ASP A 54 -9.73 -11.94 0.65
C ASP A 54 -11.22 -12.28 0.63
N GLU A 55 -12.09 -11.28 0.49
CA GLU A 55 -13.53 -11.49 0.30
C GLU A 55 -13.80 -12.28 -1.00
N VAL A 56 -13.20 -11.87 -2.11
CA VAL A 56 -13.34 -12.58 -3.40
C VAL A 56 -12.80 -14.01 -3.32
N ARG A 57 -11.68 -14.22 -2.63
CA ARG A 57 -11.13 -15.57 -2.42
C ARG A 57 -12.04 -16.44 -1.56
N ALA A 58 -12.65 -15.87 -0.52
CA ALA A 58 -13.59 -16.57 0.35
C ALA A 58 -14.89 -16.97 -0.40
N ASP A 59 -15.39 -16.10 -1.27
CA ASP A 59 -16.57 -16.38 -2.11
C ASP A 59 -16.28 -17.43 -3.19
N ALA A 60 -15.04 -17.50 -3.67
CA ALA A 60 -14.62 -18.46 -4.70
C ALA A 60 -14.34 -19.88 -4.17
N ASP A 61 -14.31 -20.09 -2.85
CA ASP A 61 -14.11 -21.40 -2.23
C ASP A 61 -15.44 -22.00 -1.73
N PRO A 62 -16.10 -22.89 -2.49
CA PRO A 62 -17.35 -23.53 -2.08
C PRO A 62 -17.21 -24.51 -0.91
N ALA A 63 -15.99 -24.82 -0.44
CA ALA A 63 -15.76 -25.64 0.75
C ALA A 63 -15.49 -24.79 2.02
N ALA A 64 -15.26 -23.48 1.88
CA ALA A 64 -15.01 -22.54 2.99
C ALA A 64 -16.16 -21.53 3.21
N GLY A 65 -17.37 -21.85 2.73
CA GLY A 65 -18.54 -20.98 2.78
C GLY A 65 -18.86 -20.48 4.20
N LYS A 66 -18.82 -19.15 4.40
CA LYS A 66 -19.25 -18.50 5.64
C LYS A 66 -20.78 -18.56 5.73
N VAL A 67 -21.30 -19.34 6.69
CA VAL A 67 -22.72 -19.34 7.05
C VAL A 67 -22.98 -18.20 8.03
N ALA A 68 -23.68 -17.15 7.60
CA ALA A 68 -24.16 -16.11 8.50
C ALA A 68 -25.49 -16.55 9.13
N PHE A 69 -25.50 -16.78 10.44
CA PHE A 69 -26.74 -16.99 11.19
C PHE A 69 -27.30 -15.64 11.65
N GLY A 70 -28.39 -15.20 11.02
CA GLY A 70 -29.24 -14.15 11.55
C GLY A 70 -30.39 -14.76 12.36
N PHE A 71 -30.62 -14.26 13.57
CA PHE A 71 -31.75 -14.64 14.41
C PHE A 71 -32.74 -13.47 14.47
N LEU A 72 -34.04 -13.78 14.36
CA LEU A 72 -35.18 -12.84 14.50
C LEU A 72 -35.58 -12.71 15.97
#